data_AF-A0A645IHN2-F1
#
_entry.id   AF-A0A645IHN2-F1
#
_cell.length_a   1.000
_cell.length_b   1.000
_cell.length_c   1.000
_cell.angle_alpha   90.00
_cell.angle_beta   90.00
_cell.angle_gamma   90.00
#
_symmetry.space_group_name_H-M   'P 1'
#
loop_
_entity.id
_entity.type
_entity.pdbx_description
1 polymer ?
#
loop_
_entity_poly.entity_id
_entity_poly.type
_entity_poly.pdbx_seq_one_letter_code
_entity_poly.pdbx_strand_id
1 'polypeptide(L)' 'MGAGAVNQSVKSIAIARGYVAPNGIDLVCIPAFAKIEIDNEERTAIKFQLESR' A
#
# COMPACT_ATOMS: atom_id res chain seq x y z
N MET A 1 3.86 10.14 3.05
CA MET A 1 2.98 10.92 2.13
C MET A 1 3.81 11.50 1.00
N GLY A 2 3.19 11.76 -0.15
CA GLY A 2 3.87 12.33 -1.34
C GLY A 2 4.23 11.28 -2.40
N ALA A 3 4.44 11.74 -3.64
CA ALA A 3 4.58 10.88 -4.82
C ALA A 3 5.71 9.84 -4.71
N GLY A 4 6.84 10.20 -4.08
CA GLY A 4 7.95 9.28 -3.83
C GLY A 4 7.55 8.11 -2.93
N ALA A 5 6.84 8.37 -1.83
CA ALA A 5 6.38 7.34 -0.92
C ALA A 5 5.39 6.39 -1.61
N VAL A 6 4.46 6.92 -2.40
CA VAL A 6 3.48 6.12 -3.17
C VAL A 6 4.19 5.18 -4.15
N ASN A 7 5.16 5.70 -4.89
CA ASN A 7 5.95 4.90 -5.83
C ASN A 7 6.71 3.76 -5.12
N GLN A 8 7.29 4.03 -3.94
CA GLN A 8 7.96 3.00 -3.16
C GLN A 8 6.97 1.96 -2.64
N SER A 9 5.81 2.37 -2.10
CA SER A 9 4.77 1.43 -1.65
C SER A 9 4.33 0.49 -2.77
N VAL A 10 4.05 1.02 -3.98
CA VAL A 10 3.63 0.19 -5.11
C VAL A 10 4.73 -0.80 -5.55
N LYS A 11 6.00 -0.37 -5.59
CA LYS A 11 7.13 -1.26 -5.88
C LYS A 11 7.26 -2.36 -4.83
N SER A 12 7.14 -2.02 -3.55
CA SER A 12 7.18 -2.99 -2.46
C SER A 12 6.05 -4.01 -2.55
N ILE A 13 4.84 -3.59 -2.93
CA ILE A 13 3.70 -4.49 -3.16
C ILE A 13 4.01 -5.45 -4.32
N ALA A 14 4.57 -4.96 -5.43
CA ALA A 14 4.95 -5.81 -6.55
C ALA A 14 6.02 -6.85 -6.18
N ILE A 15 7.00 -6.49 -5.35
CA ILE A 15 8.01 -7.42 -4.82
C ILE A 15 7.34 -8.45 -3.89
N ALA A 16 6.48 -8.01 -2.98
CA ALA A 16 5.78 -8.88 -2.03
C ALA A 16 4.94 -9.95 -2.74
N ARG A 17 4.30 -9.61 -3.88
CA ARG A 17 3.60 -10.60 -4.72
C ARG A 17 4.49 -11.77 -5.13
N GLY A 18 5.73 -11.48 -5.53
CA GLY A 18 6.70 -12.52 -5.89
C GLY A 18 7.10 -13.41 -4.71
N TYR A 19 7.18 -12.85 -3.50
CA TYR A 19 7.52 -13.63 -2.30
C TYR A 19 6.40 -14.55 -1.83
N VAL A 20 5.14 -14.17 -1.99
CA VAL A 20 4.00 -14.95 -1.48
C VAL A 20 3.42 -15.92 -2.51
N ALA A 21 3.70 -15.73 -3.81
CA ALA A 21 3.24 -16.60 -4.88
C ALA A 21 3.63 -18.09 -4.72
N PRO A 22 4.86 -18.46 -4.28
CA PRO A 22 5.22 -19.87 -4.04
C PRO A 22 4.37 -20.56 -2.96
N ASN A 23 3.75 -19.79 -2.06
CA ASN A 23 2.85 -20.29 -1.03
C ASN A 23 1.39 -20.38 -1.53
N GLY A 24 1.15 -20.18 -2.83
CA GLY A 24 -0.18 -20.19 -3.42
C GLY A 24 -1.04 -18.97 -3.11
N ILE A 25 -0.45 -17.89 -2.56
CA ILE A 25 -1.16 -16.67 -2.19
C ILE A 25 -1.15 -15.71 -3.39
N ASP A 26 -2.33 -15.39 -3.94
CA ASP A 26 -2.50 -14.26 -4.87
C ASP A 26 -2.88 -13.02 -4.08
N LEU A 27 -1.99 -12.02 -4.09
CA LEU A 27 -2.16 -10.79 -3.32
C LEU A 27 -2.95 -9.75 -4.12
N VAL A 28 -4.06 -9.30 -3.55
CA VAL A 28 -4.91 -8.21 -4.05
C VAL A 28 -4.53 -6.92 -3.32
N CYS A 29 -4.43 -5.82 -4.07
CA CYS A 29 -4.15 -4.48 -3.53
C CYS A 29 -5.33 -3.55 -3.81
N ILE A 30 -5.88 -2.96 -2.74
CA ILE A 30 -7.03 -2.06 -2.79
C ILE A 30 -6.58 -0.67 -2.30
N PRO A 31 -6.33 0.29 -3.22
CA PRO A 31 -5.96 1.64 -2.84
C PRO A 31 -7.18 2.45 -2.40
N ALA A 32 -6.99 3.32 -1.41
CA ALA A 32 -8.01 4.27 -0.97
C ALA A 32 -7.38 5.55 -0.42
N PHE A 33 -8.12 6.67 -0.44
CA PHE A 33 -7.72 7.84 0.32
C PHE A 33 -7.98 7.62 1.82
N ALA A 34 -7.12 8.19 2.65
CA ALA A 34 -7.26 8.20 4.09
C ALA A 34 -6.90 9.59 4.62
N LYS A 35 -7.60 10.03 5.66
CA LYS A 35 -7.21 11.19 6.45
C LYS A 35 -6.32 10.71 7.58
N ILE A 36 -5.19 11.37 7.76
CA ILE A 36 -4.25 11.10 8.84
C ILE A 36 -3.84 12.41 9.51
N GLU A 37 -3.61 12.37 10.82
CA GLU A 37 -3.14 13.53 11.57
C GLU A 37 -1.61 13.49 11.67
N ILE A 38 -0.97 14.57 11.23
CA ILE A 38 0.49 14.77 11.31
C ILE A 38 0.72 16.20 11.76
N ASP A 39 1.54 16.40 12.79
CA ASP A 39 1.84 17.72 13.36
C ASP A 39 0.56 18.52 13.74
N ASN A 40 -0.46 17.82 14.27
CA ASN A 40 -1.80 18.36 14.57
C ASN A 40 -2.57 18.91 13.35
N GLU A 41 -2.14 18.58 12.13
CA GLU A 41 -2.85 18.91 10.91
C GLU A 41 -3.42 17.65 10.24
N GLU A 42 -4.68 17.72 9.81
CA GLU A 42 -5.29 16.66 9.01
C GLU A 42 -4.76 16.72 7.58
N ARG A 43 -4.18 15.62 7.11
CA ARG A 43 -3.62 15.50 5.76
C ARG A 43 -4.22 14.30 5.03
N THR A 44 -4.39 14.47 3.72
CA THR A 44 -4.82 13.39 2.83
C THR A 44 -3.63 12.51 2.47
N ALA A 45 -3.75 11.22 2.77
CA ALA A 45 -2.83 10.18 2.38
C ALA A 45 -3.51 9.16 1.46
N ILE A 46 -2.71 8.30 0.84
CA ILE A 46 -3.18 7.07 0.19
C ILE A 46 -2.83 5.90 1.11
N LYS A 47 -3.79 5.00 1.31
CA LYS A 47 -3.59 3.72 1.98
C LYS A 47 -3.71 2.60 0.94
N PHE A 48 -2.95 1.53 1.15
CA PHE A 48 -3.03 0.30 0.36
C PHE A 48 -3.43 -0.83 1.29
N GLN A 49 -4.65 -1.34 1.12
CA GLN A 49 -5.12 -2.53 1.81
C GLN A 49 -4.73 -3.76 1.00
N LEU A 50 -4.14 -4.77 1.66
CA LEU A 50 -3.63 -5.98 1.02
C LEU A 50 -4.37 -7.19 1.57
N GLU A 51 -4.84 -8.06 0.68
CA GLU A 51 -5.60 -9.26 1.03
C GLU A 51 -5.18 -10.43 0.15
N SER A 52 -5.24 -11.65 0.68
CA SER A 52 -5.13 -12.86 -0.13
C SER A 52 -6.47 -13.13 -0.80
N ARG A 53 -6.45 -13.54 -2.07
CA ARG A 53 -7.62 -14.12 -2.73
C ARG A 53 -7.94 -15.51 -2.21
#